data_AF-A0A1F9YLS4-F1
#
_entry.id   AF-A0A1F9YLS4-F1
#
_cell.length_a   1.000
_cell.length_b   1.000
_cell.length_c   1.000
_cell.angle_alpha   90.00
_cell.angle_beta   90.00
_cell.angle_gamma   90.00
#
_symmetry.space_group_name_H-M   'P 1'
#
loop_
_entity.id
_entity.type
_entity.pdbx_description
1 polymer ?
#
loop_
_entity_poly.entity_id
_entity_poly.type
_entity_poly.pdbx_seq_one_letter_code
_entity_poly.pdbx_strand_id
1 'polypeptide(L)'
;MKSLAGAFFAAVNLLYAAFFGGPIDGTAWDVKVKKEGLFHWTSRQETLIFHGGRVAIAGEVARGYSPALYEAKDEEGGTAFSLVLSGDGRDPVEWSGRVEGTRIRGMMVVRARDGKTLRYKFSGARKSG
;
A
#
# COMPACT_ATOMS: atom_id res chain seq x y z
N MET A 1 28.96 -15.23 12.65
CA MET A 1 28.30 -15.85 11.48
C MET A 1 26.87 -15.31 11.40
N LYS A 2 26.61 -14.34 10.51
CA LYS A 2 25.26 -13.78 10.34
C LYS A 2 24.45 -14.81 9.55
N SER A 3 23.46 -15.39 10.22
CA SER A 3 22.65 -16.51 9.76
C SER A 3 22.12 -16.32 8.33
N LEU A 4 22.55 -17.20 7.42
CA LEU A 4 22.00 -17.38 6.07
C LEU A 4 20.53 -17.84 6.09
N ALA A 5 19.99 -18.25 7.24
CA ALA A 5 18.61 -18.72 7.34
C ALA A 5 17.59 -17.58 7.18
N GLY A 6 17.89 -16.37 7.67
CA GLY A 6 16.94 -15.24 7.61
C GLY A 6 16.65 -14.73 6.20
N ALA A 7 17.66 -14.71 5.32
CA ALA A 7 17.50 -14.30 3.93
C ALA A 7 16.69 -15.31 3.10
N PHE A 8 16.79 -16.60 3.43
CA PHE A 8 16.06 -17.66 2.73
C PHE A 8 14.57 -17.63 3.08
N PHE A 9 14.20 -17.43 4.36
CA PHE A 9 12.79 -17.29 4.76
C PHE A 9 12.11 -16.04 4.16
N ALA A 10 12.82 -14.92 4.04
CA ALA A 10 12.29 -13.73 3.39
C ALA A 10 12.08 -13.93 1.88
N ALA A 11 13.06 -14.52 1.19
CA ALA A 11 12.94 -14.82 -0.25
C ALA A 11 11.83 -15.83 -0.55
N VAL A 12 11.67 -16.87 0.28
CA VAL A 12 10.59 -17.86 0.14
C VAL A 12 9.22 -17.23 0.42
N ASN A 13 9.08 -16.36 1.43
CA ASN A 13 7.83 -15.62 1.66
C ASN A 13 7.50 -14.65 0.51
N LEU A 14 8.50 -13.97 -0.06
CA LEU A 14 8.31 -13.09 -1.22
C LEU A 14 7.91 -13.88 -2.48
N LEU A 15 8.51 -15.05 -2.72
CA LEU A 15 8.11 -15.98 -3.78
C LEU A 15 6.70 -16.52 -3.54
N TYR A 16 6.35 -16.89 -2.30
CA TYR A 16 5.03 -17.42 -1.98
C TYR A 16 3.93 -16.36 -2.12
N ALA A 17 4.17 -15.13 -1.65
CA ALA A 17 3.27 -13.99 -1.85
C ALA A 17 3.10 -13.65 -3.34
N ALA A 18 4.15 -13.80 -4.15
CA ALA A 18 4.10 -13.59 -5.59
C ALA A 18 3.30 -14.67 -6.35
N PHE A 19 3.20 -15.90 -5.82
CA PHE A 19 2.49 -17.02 -6.47
C PHE A 19 1.07 -17.28 -5.93
N PHE A 20 0.81 -17.00 -4.65
CA PHE A 20 -0.46 -17.35 -3.98
C PHE A 20 -1.25 -16.14 -3.46
N GLY A 21 -0.70 -14.93 -3.56
CA GLY A 21 -1.28 -13.72 -3.00
C GLY A 21 -1.10 -13.62 -1.48
N GLY A 22 -1.12 -12.40 -0.94
CA GLY A 22 -1.14 -12.18 0.51
C GLY A 22 -2.56 -12.27 1.11
N PRO A 23 -2.74 -12.09 2.43
CA PRO A 23 -4.03 -12.28 3.11
C PRO A 23 -5.17 -11.38 2.62
N ILE A 24 -4.83 -10.28 1.94
CA ILE A 24 -5.78 -9.32 1.35
C ILE A 24 -5.78 -9.37 -0.19
N ASP A 25 -5.20 -10.39 -0.81
CA ASP A 25 -5.20 -10.53 -2.27
C ASP A 25 -6.61 -10.81 -2.80
N GLY A 26 -6.90 -10.39 -4.03
CA GLY A 26 -8.23 -10.45 -4.63
C GLY A 26 -9.23 -9.45 -4.05
N THR A 27 -8.77 -8.44 -3.31
CA THR A 27 -9.64 -7.41 -2.71
C THR A 27 -9.46 -6.06 -3.37
N ALA A 28 -10.55 -5.28 -3.41
CA ALA A 28 -10.55 -3.89 -3.87
C ALA A 28 -11.17 -2.99 -2.81
N TRP A 29 -10.65 -1.77 -2.69
CA TRP A 29 -11.00 -0.82 -1.64
C TRP A 29 -11.13 0.58 -2.21
N ASP A 30 -12.25 1.23 -1.94
CA ASP A 30 -12.45 2.64 -2.25
C ASP A 30 -12.09 3.47 -1.01
N VAL A 31 -11.04 4.30 -1.14
CA VAL A 31 -10.47 5.08 -0.03
C VAL A 31 -10.52 6.58 -0.31
N LYS A 32 -10.68 7.36 0.76
CA LYS A 32 -10.55 8.81 0.76
C LYS A 32 -9.19 9.18 1.32
N VAL A 33 -8.36 9.84 0.51
CA VAL A 33 -7.02 10.30 0.88
C VAL A 33 -7.07 11.79 1.21
N LYS A 34 -6.51 12.18 2.36
CA LYS A 34 -6.48 13.54 2.88
C LYS A 34 -5.08 13.89 3.37
N LYS A 35 -4.57 15.05 2.99
CA LYS A 35 -3.28 15.54 3.50
C LYS A 35 -3.39 15.84 5.01
N GLU A 36 -2.38 15.47 5.79
CA GLU A 36 -2.29 15.87 7.19
C GLU A 36 -1.95 17.37 7.31
N GLY A 37 -2.58 18.07 8.26
CA GLY A 37 -2.32 19.49 8.56
C GLY A 37 -3.57 20.34 8.75
N LEU A 38 -3.40 21.54 9.30
CA LEU A 38 -4.48 22.41 9.80
C LEU A 38 -5.31 23.12 8.71
N PHE A 39 -4.86 23.15 7.45
CA PHE A 39 -5.50 23.94 6.37
C PHE A 39 -5.62 23.20 5.04
N HIS A 40 -5.93 21.90 5.07
CA HIS A 40 -6.06 21.08 3.87
C HIS A 40 -7.46 20.47 3.76
N TRP A 41 -8.30 21.15 2.98
CA TRP A 41 -9.70 20.81 2.71
C TRP A 41 -9.86 19.80 1.58
N THR A 42 -8.82 19.62 0.76
CA THR A 42 -8.87 18.77 -0.41
C THR A 42 -8.66 17.31 -0.04
N SER A 43 -9.59 16.50 -0.50
CA SER A 43 -9.51 15.05 -0.43
C SER A 43 -9.67 14.48 -1.83
N ARG A 44 -9.00 13.38 -2.11
CA ARG A 44 -9.20 12.63 -3.35
C ARG A 44 -9.69 11.23 -3.05
N GLN A 45 -10.46 10.67 -3.97
CA GLN A 45 -10.83 9.26 -3.95
C GLN A 45 -9.78 8.46 -4.70
N GLU A 46 -9.46 7.29 -4.18
CA GLU A 46 -8.56 6.32 -4.79
C GLU A 46 -9.15 4.93 -4.66
N THR A 47 -8.85 4.05 -5.61
CA THR A 47 -9.18 2.62 -5.52
C THR A 47 -7.88 1.84 -5.42
N LEU A 48 -7.74 1.07 -4.33
CA LEU A 48 -6.63 0.14 -4.12
C LEU A 48 -7.10 -1.26 -4.51
N ILE A 49 -6.35 -1.93 -5.39
CA ILE A 49 -6.67 -3.28 -5.89
C ILE A 49 -5.47 -4.17 -5.57
N PHE A 50 -5.67 -5.15 -4.69
CA PHE A 50 -4.68 -6.16 -4.33
C PHE A 50 -4.93 -7.41 -5.15
N HIS A 51 -3.95 -7.83 -5.95
CA HIS A 51 -4.05 -9.02 -6.81
C HIS A 51 -2.68 -9.57 -7.20
N GLY A 52 -2.48 -10.87 -7.07
CA GLY A 52 -1.24 -11.56 -7.40
C GLY A 52 -0.03 -11.04 -6.63
N GLY A 53 -0.20 -10.71 -5.34
CA GLY A 53 0.88 -10.16 -4.49
C GLY A 53 1.28 -8.72 -4.85
N ARG A 54 0.51 -8.08 -5.73
CA ARG A 54 0.70 -6.70 -6.17
C ARG A 54 -0.48 -5.82 -5.79
N VAL A 55 -0.22 -4.53 -5.77
CA VAL A 55 -1.22 -3.50 -5.55
C VAL A 55 -1.18 -2.47 -6.68
N ALA A 56 -2.35 -2.22 -7.27
CA ALA A 56 -2.56 -1.10 -8.18
C ALA A 56 -3.40 -0.03 -7.46
N ILE A 57 -2.98 1.23 -7.57
CA ILE A 57 -3.74 2.38 -7.04
C ILE A 57 -4.17 3.24 -8.22
N ALA A 58 -5.47 3.27 -8.52
CA ALA A 58 -5.98 3.77 -9.80
C ALA A 58 -5.47 5.17 -10.18
N GLY A 59 -5.54 6.14 -9.27
CA GLY A 59 -5.06 7.49 -9.53
C GLY A 59 -3.54 7.60 -9.62
N GLU A 60 -2.78 6.72 -8.96
CA GLU A 60 -1.32 6.68 -9.12
C GLU A 60 -0.90 6.01 -10.43
N VAL A 61 -1.60 4.97 -10.86
CA VAL A 61 -1.41 4.38 -12.20
C VAL A 61 -1.72 5.40 -13.29
N ALA A 62 -2.80 6.16 -13.15
CA ALA A 62 -3.11 7.27 -14.07
C ALA A 62 -2.04 8.38 -14.04
N ARG A 63 -1.30 8.53 -12.93
CA ARG A 63 -0.14 9.41 -12.81
C ARG A 63 1.16 8.77 -13.32
N GLY A 64 1.16 7.53 -13.80
CA GLY A 64 2.35 6.87 -14.37
C GLY A 64 3.19 6.08 -13.35
N TYR A 65 2.65 5.76 -12.18
CA TYR A 65 3.24 4.75 -11.30
C TYR A 65 2.88 3.34 -11.78
N SER A 66 3.80 2.39 -11.60
CA SER A 66 3.52 0.98 -11.86
C SER A 66 2.91 0.31 -10.63
N PRO A 67 2.07 -0.73 -10.80
CA PRO A 67 1.67 -1.60 -9.70
C PRO A 67 2.91 -2.14 -8.97
N ALA A 68 2.87 -2.15 -7.64
CA ALA A 68 4.00 -2.56 -6.81
C ALA A 68 3.70 -3.85 -6.05
N LEU A 69 4.75 -4.55 -5.62
CA LEU A 69 4.61 -5.59 -4.61
C LEU A 69 4.15 -4.95 -3.30
N TYR A 70 3.33 -5.67 -2.55
CA TYR A 70 3.00 -5.31 -1.18
C TYR A 70 3.48 -6.40 -0.23
N GLU A 71 3.89 -5.97 0.95
CA GLU A 71 4.07 -6.84 2.11
C GLU A 71 2.79 -6.78 2.94
N ALA A 72 2.36 -7.92 3.46
CA ALA A 72 1.26 -7.99 4.39
C ALA A 72 1.54 -8.99 5.50
N LYS A 73 0.99 -8.71 6.67
CA LYS A 73 1.12 -9.52 7.87
C LYS A 73 -0.20 -9.56 8.60
N ASP A 74 -0.68 -10.75 8.91
CA ASP A 74 -1.83 -10.92 9.79
C ASP A 74 -1.43 -10.59 11.24
N GLU A 75 -2.30 -9.83 11.89
CA GLU A 75 -2.17 -9.42 13.28
C GLU A 75 -3.54 -9.59 13.97
N GLU A 76 -3.57 -9.46 15.29
CA GLU A 76 -4.82 -9.64 16.04
C GLU A 76 -5.91 -8.66 15.58
N GLY A 77 -6.98 -9.20 14.99
CA GLY A 77 -8.13 -8.41 14.51
C GLY A 77 -7.98 -7.77 13.13
N GLY A 78 -6.93 -8.06 12.35
CA GLY A 78 -6.78 -7.50 10.99
C GLY A 78 -5.45 -7.78 10.31
N THR A 79 -5.31 -7.32 9.08
CA THR A 79 -4.07 -7.49 8.28
C THR A 79 -3.40 -6.15 8.08
N ALA A 80 -2.16 -6.01 8.53
CA ALA A 80 -1.30 -4.85 8.23
C ALA A 80 -0.66 -5.03 6.85
N PHE A 81 -0.45 -3.93 6.12
CA PHE A 81 0.23 -3.95 4.82
C PHE A 81 1.13 -2.73 4.62
N SER A 82 2.11 -2.89 3.73
CA SER A 82 2.97 -1.81 3.24
C SER A 82 3.42 -2.06 1.81
N LEU A 83 3.61 -0.99 1.04
CA LEU A 83 4.06 -1.03 -0.36
C LEU A 83 4.78 0.29 -0.70
N VAL A 84 5.62 0.25 -1.74
CA VAL A 84 6.26 1.45 -2.30
C VAL A 84 6.00 1.50 -3.80
N LEU A 85 5.26 2.52 -4.25
CA LEU A 85 5.07 2.78 -5.67
C LEU A 85 6.28 3.50 -6.24
N SER A 86 6.73 3.02 -7.39
CA SER A 86 7.79 3.65 -8.19
C SER A 86 7.26 3.96 -9.58
N GLY A 87 7.73 5.05 -10.17
CA GLY A 87 7.41 5.50 -11.52
C GLY A 87 8.64 6.12 -12.15
N ASP A 88 8.75 6.04 -13.48
CA ASP A 88 9.91 6.57 -14.18
C ASP A 88 10.03 8.08 -13.97
N GLY A 89 11.18 8.52 -13.46
CA GLY A 89 11.44 9.91 -13.10
C GLY A 89 10.55 10.50 -12.00
N ARG A 90 9.83 9.69 -11.22
CA ARG A 90 8.92 10.15 -10.15
C ARG A 90 9.45 9.86 -8.74
N ASP A 91 8.94 10.62 -7.78
CA ASP A 91 9.27 10.43 -6.37
C ASP A 91 8.54 9.20 -5.83
N PRO A 92 9.20 8.33 -5.06
CA PRO A 92 8.55 7.14 -4.52
C PRO A 92 7.42 7.51 -3.57
N VAL A 93 6.33 6.76 -3.65
CA VAL A 93 5.16 6.94 -2.78
C VAL A 93 4.99 5.70 -1.92
N GLU A 94 5.22 5.86 -0.63
CA GLU A 94 5.06 4.80 0.37
C GLU A 94 3.61 4.77 0.84
N TRP A 95 2.99 3.60 0.85
CA TRP A 95 1.69 3.40 1.46
C TRP A 95 1.81 2.32 2.54
N SER A 96 1.20 2.57 3.69
CA SER A 96 1.06 1.57 4.75
C SER A 96 -0.30 1.68 5.40
N GLY A 97 -0.84 0.57 5.87
CA GLY A 97 -2.17 0.57 6.45
C GLY A 97 -2.56 -0.75 7.06
N ARG A 98 -3.83 -0.83 7.44
CA ARG A 98 -4.45 -1.99 8.05
C ARG A 98 -5.86 -2.19 7.51
N VAL A 99 -6.18 -3.44 7.26
CA VAL A 99 -7.53 -3.92 6.94
C VAL A 99 -8.12 -4.59 8.18
N GLU A 100 -9.33 -4.18 8.56
CA GLU A 100 -10.11 -4.74 9.67
C GLU A 100 -11.53 -5.00 9.16
N GLY A 101 -11.87 -6.26 8.89
CA GLY A 101 -13.15 -6.65 8.31
C GLY A 101 -13.39 -5.97 6.95
N THR A 102 -14.36 -5.05 6.89
CA THR A 102 -14.74 -4.31 5.69
C THR A 102 -14.17 -2.89 5.64
N ARG A 103 -13.26 -2.55 6.55
CA ARG A 103 -12.63 -1.22 6.64
C ARG A 103 -11.14 -1.29 6.35
N ILE A 104 -10.64 -0.23 5.74
CA ILE A 104 -9.22 -0.02 5.50
C ILE A 104 -8.83 1.39 5.96
N ARG A 105 -7.65 1.53 6.56
CA ARG A 105 -7.09 2.81 7.00
C ARG A 105 -5.58 2.79 6.96
N GLY A 106 -4.95 3.95 6.80
CA GLY A 106 -3.50 4.02 6.82
C GLY A 106 -2.95 5.38 6.43
N MET A 107 -1.67 5.36 6.06
CA MET A 107 -0.87 6.51 5.68
C MET A 107 -0.27 6.34 4.29
N MET A 108 -0.29 7.41 3.53
CA MET A 108 0.50 7.60 2.31
C MET A 108 1.55 8.66 2.60
N VAL A 109 2.80 8.39 2.24
CA VAL A 109 3.95 9.28 2.44
C VAL A 109 4.63 9.51 1.10
N VAL A 110 4.75 10.77 0.72
CA VAL A 110 5.50 11.21 -0.47
C VAL A 110 6.77 11.89 0.01
N ARG A 111 7.93 11.38 -0.41
CA ARG A 111 9.22 12.03 -0.18
C ARG A 111 9.60 12.81 -1.42
N ALA A 112 9.37 14.12 -1.39
CA ALA A 112 9.71 14.98 -2.50
C ALA A 112 11.23 15.14 -2.64
N ARG A 113 11.73 15.35 -3.86
CA ARG A 113 13.17 15.59 -4.12
C ARG A 113 13.77 16.76 -3.34
N ASP A 114 12.95 17.73 -2.94
CA ASP A 114 13.35 18.89 -2.15
C ASP A 114 13.55 18.56 -0.65
N GLY A 115 13.46 17.27 -0.28
CA GLY A 115 13.58 16.79 1.10
C GLY A 115 12.31 16.91 1.92
N LYS A 116 11.24 17.53 1.38
CA LYS A 116 9.96 17.62 2.10
C LYS A 116 9.26 16.28 2.11
N THR A 117 8.71 15.94 3.28
CA THR A 117 7.84 14.78 3.44
C THR A 117 6.39 15.24 3.54
N LEU A 118 5.56 14.79 2.60
CA LEU A 118 4.12 15.01 2.64
C LEU A 118 3.44 13.74 3.16
N ARG A 119 2.59 13.88 4.17
CA ARG A 119 1.85 12.78 4.78
C ARG A 119 0.36 12.94 4.51
N TYR A 120 -0.28 11.84 4.19
CA TYR A 120 -1.70 11.77 3.89
C TYR A 120 -2.32 10.61 4.66
N LYS A 121 -3.42 10.87 5.35
CA LYS A 121 -4.27 9.81 5.90
C LYS A 121 -5.19 9.29 4.81
N PHE A 122 -5.39 7.98 4.76
CA PHE A 122 -6.47 7.40 3.98
C PHE A 122 -7.36 6.51 4.85
N SER A 123 -8.63 6.48 4.52
CA SER A 123 -9.58 5.51 5.07
C SER A 123 -10.68 5.21 4.07
N GLY A 124 -11.24 4.02 4.15
CA GLY A 124 -12.21 3.55 3.17
C GLY A 124 -12.92 2.29 3.59
N ALA A 125 -13.60 1.69 2.62
CA ALA A 125 -14.31 0.46 2.78
C ALA A 125 -14.04 -0.48 1.61
N ARG A 126 -14.28 -1.77 1.84
CA ARG A 126 -14.18 -2.78 0.78
C ARG A 126 -15.19 -2.42 -0.31
N LYS A 127 -14.77 -2.48 -1.56
CA LYS A 127 -15.66 -2.32 -2.70
C LYS A 127 -16.61 -3.51 -2.73
N SER A 128 -17.90 -3.26 -2.57
CA SER A 128 -18.94 -4.23 -2.91
C SER A 128 -19.09 -4.22 -4.42
N GLY A 129 -18.96 -5.39 -5.04
CA GLY A 129 -19.36 -5.59 -6.44
C GLY A 129 -20.86 -5.43 -6.61
#